data_AF-A0A015J6A3-F1
#
_entry.id   AF-A0A015J6A3-F1
#
_cell.length_a   1.000
_cell.length_b   1.000
_cell.length_c   1.000
_cell.angle_alpha   90.00
_cell.angle_beta   90.00
_cell.angle_gamma   90.00
#
_symmetry.space_group_name_H-M   'P 1'
#
loop_
_entity.id
_entity.type
_entity.pdbx_description
1 polymer ?
#
loop_
_entity_poly.entity_id
_entity_poly.type
_entity_poly.pdbx_seq_one_letter_code
_entity_poly.pdbx_strand_id
1 'polypeptide(L)' 'MNDAIEDYTPSGKIKRPSYSLVANWIKESWDSMDTNMIRRSFKCCGVSNSLDGSEDSLIFDFNKV' A
#
# COMPACT_ATOMS: atom_id res chain seq x y z
N MET A 1 -1.24 -15.45 2.79
CA MET A 1 -2.25 -14.77 3.63
C MET A 1 -2.14 -15.42 4.99
N ASN A 2 -1.60 -14.69 5.96
CA ASN A 2 -1.72 -15.10 7.35
C ASN A 2 -3.19 -14.91 7.71
N ASP A 3 -3.93 -16.00 7.90
CA ASP A 3 -5.29 -15.96 8.41
C ASP A 3 -5.30 -15.04 9.62
N ALA A 4 -6.21 -14.05 9.63
CA ALA A 4 -6.31 -13.12 10.74
C ALA A 4 -6.43 -13.95 12.02
N ILE A 5 -5.50 -13.76 12.95
CA ILE A 5 -5.52 -14.47 14.22
C ILE A 5 -6.71 -13.92 15.01
N GLU A 6 -7.86 -14.56 14.86
CA GLU A 6 -9.10 -14.21 15.56
C GLU A 6 -9.01 -14.69 17.01
N ASP A 7 -8.44 -13.86 17.88
CA ASP A 7 -8.45 -14.08 19.33
C ASP A 7 -9.67 -13.39 19.96
N TYR A 8 -10.28 -14.02 20.96
CA TYR A 8 -11.50 -13.54 21.61
C TYR A 8 -11.26 -13.25 23.10
N THR A 9 -11.95 -12.23 23.62
CA THR A 9 -12.01 -11.96 25.05
C THR A 9 -12.76 -13.09 25.75
N PRO A 10 -12.60 -13.26 27.08
CA PRO A 10 -13.42 -14.22 27.85
C PRO A 10 -14.93 -13.99 27.70
N SER A 11 -15.34 -12.77 27.37
CA SER A 11 -16.73 -12.39 27.06
C SER A 11 -17.15 -12.62 25.60
N GLY A 12 -16.30 -13.26 24.78
CA GLY A 12 -16.60 -13.63 23.40
C GLY A 12 -16.47 -12.50 22.37
N LYS A 13 -15.87 -11.35 22.71
CA LYS A 13 -15.64 -10.25 21.76
C LYS A 13 -14.30 -10.45 21.06
N ILE A 14 -14.19 -10.06 19.79
CA ILE A 14 -12.90 -10.06 19.07
C ILE A 14 -11.93 -9.14 19.82
N LYS A 15 -10.74 -9.65 20.12
CA LYS A 15 -9.67 -8.86 20.73
C LYS A 15 -9.04 -7.93 19.69
N ARG A 16 -8.59 -6.78 20.18
CA ARG A 16 -7.80 -5.85 19.37
C ARG A 16 -6.47 -6.53 18.99
N PRO A 17 -6.06 -6.52 17.71
CA PRO A 17 -4.75 -7.00 17.31
C PRO A 17 -3.64 -6.15 17.94
N SER A 18 -2.48 -6.78 18.17
CA SER A 18 -1.31 -6.04 18.65
C SER A 18 -0.80 -5.07 17.57
N TYR A 19 -0.12 -4.00 17.98
CA TYR A 19 0.49 -3.08 17.01
C TYR A 19 1.50 -3.77 16.10
N SER A 20 2.26 -4.74 16.63
CA SER A 20 3.22 -5.52 15.84
C SER A 20 2.52 -6.34 14.75
N LEU A 21 1.36 -6.92 15.04
CA LEU A 21 0.57 -7.67 14.05
C LEU A 21 0.06 -6.74 12.94
N VAL A 22 -0.46 -5.57 13.31
CA VAL A 22 -0.90 -4.56 12.33
C VAL A 22 0.28 -4.09 11.46
N ALA A 23 1.45 -3.84 12.05
CA ALA A 23 2.65 -3.45 11.32
C ALA A 23 3.11 -4.53 10.33
N ASN A 24 3.03 -5.81 10.71
CA ASN A 24 3.33 -6.91 9.82
C ASN A 24 2.36 -6.99 8.64
N TRP A 25 1.05 -6.79 8.86
CA TRP A 25 0.09 -6.75 7.76
C TRP A 25 0.40 -5.62 6.77
N ILE A 26 0.75 -4.43 7.27
CA ILE A 26 1.15 -3.30 6.43
C ILE A 26 2.40 -3.68 5.63
N LYS A 27 3.43 -4.23 6.28
CA LYS A 27 4.68 -4.64 5.64
C LYS A 27 4.42 -5.69 4.54
N GLU A 28 3.69 -6.75 4.86
CA GLU A 28 3.35 -7.82 3.91
C GLU A 28 2.55 -7.29 2.72
N SER A 29 1.63 -6.36 2.96
CA SER A 29 0.86 -5.71 1.90
C SER A 29 1.78 -4.93 0.97
N TRP A 30 2.68 -4.11 1.52
CA TRP A 30 3.65 -3.35 0.72
C TRP A 30 4.64 -4.25 -0.03
N ASP A 31 5.14 -5.32 0.61
CA ASP A 31 6.05 -6.28 -0.02
C ASP A 31 5.39 -7.04 -1.16
N SER A 32 4.06 -7.24 -1.10
CA SER A 32 3.31 -7.91 -2.16
C SER A 32 3.05 -7.03 -3.39
N MET A 33 3.23 -5.71 -3.27
CA MET A 33 2.98 -4.77 -4.35
C MET A 33 4.19 -4.65 -5.28
N ASP A 34 3.95 -4.59 -6.59
CA ASP A 34 5.02 -4.33 -7.55
C ASP A 34 5.57 -2.91 -7.33
N THR A 35 6.89 -2.81 -7.15
CA THR A 35 7.58 -1.53 -7.01
C THR A 35 7.35 -0.63 -8.22
N ASN A 36 7.20 -1.19 -9.42
CA ASN A 36 6.88 -0.38 -10.60
C ASN A 36 5.49 0.23 -10.49
N MET A 37 4.49 -0.53 -10.05
CA MET A 37 3.13 -0.05 -9.78
C MET A 37 3.13 1.09 -8.75
N ILE A 38 3.95 0.99 -7.70
CA ILE A 38 4.11 2.08 -6.73
C ILE A 38 4.71 3.31 -7.42
N ARG A 39 5.88 3.21 -8.08
CA ARG A 39 6.53 4.36 -8.73
C ARG A 39 5.63 5.05 -9.74
N ARG A 40 4.84 4.25 -10.47
CA ARG A 40 3.81 4.66 -11.42
C ARG A 40 2.72 5.53 -10.79
N SER A 41 2.18 5.15 -9.63
CA SER A 41 1.15 5.95 -8.96
C SER A 41 1.67 7.32 -8.51
N PHE A 42 2.92 7.39 -8.03
CA PHE A 42 3.54 8.66 -7.66
C PHE A 42 3.72 9.60 -8.87
N LYS A 43 4.09 9.06 -10.04
CA LYS A 43 4.22 9.85 -11.28
C LYS A 43 2.87 10.29 -11.85
N CYS A 44 1.84 9.44 -11.77
CA CYS A 44 0.48 9.80 -12.18
C CYS A 44 -0.08 10.97 -11.37
N CYS A 45 0.27 11.03 -10.07
CA CYS A 45 -0.13 12.12 -9.17
C CYS A 45 0.78 13.36 -9.22
N GLY A 46 1.78 13.42 -10.10
CA GLY A 46 2.67 14.59 -10.19
C GLY A 46 3.71 14.69 -9.06
N VAL A 47 3.90 13.66 -8.24
CA VAL A 47 4.70 13.75 -7.00
C VAL A 47 6.19 13.54 -7.23
N SER A 48 6.56 12.66 -8.16
CA SER A 48 7.96 12.27 -8.42
C SER A 48 8.35 12.44 -9.89
N ASN A 49 7.67 13.34 -10.59
CA ASN A 49 7.91 13.62 -12.00
C ASN A 49 9.18 14.45 -12.16
N SER A 50 9.83 14.32 -13.31
CA SER A 50 10.97 15.16 -13.65
C SER A 50 10.57 16.64 -13.72
N LEU A 51 11.40 17.52 -13.14
CA LEU A 51 11.18 18.96 -13.15
C LEU A 51 11.36 19.60 -14.52
N ASP A 52 11.98 18.89 -15.47
CA ASP A 52 12.19 19.36 -16.84
C ASP A 52 10.95 19.19 -17.75
N GLY A 53 9.84 18.68 -17.21
CA GLY A 53 8.59 18.49 -17.93
C GLY A 53 8.56 17.27 -18.85
N SER A 54 9.64 16.49 -18.93
CA SER A 54 9.71 15.28 -19.78
C SER A 54 8.69 14.20 -19.39
N GLU A 55 8.19 14.25 -18.15
CA GLU A 55 7.26 13.29 -17.57
C GLU A 55 5.85 13.84 -17.36
N ASP A 56 5.53 15.02 -17.89
CA ASP A 56 4.20 15.65 -17.75
C ASP A 56 3.11 14.81 -18.41
N SER A 57 3.47 14.08 -19.48
CA SER A 57 2.56 13.15 -20.15
C SER A 57 2.10 11.96 -19.30
N LEU A 58 2.77 11.71 -18.17
CA LEU A 58 2.41 10.62 -17.24
C LEU A 58 1.38 11.09 -16.19
N ILE A 59 1.18 12.40 -16.03
CA ILE A 59 0.27 12.96 -15.03
C ILE A 59 -1.18 12.74 -15.48
N PHE A 60 -2.01 12.17 -14.60
CA PHE A 60 -3.40 11.77 -14.89
C PHE A 60 -3.57 10.75 -16.04
N ASP A 61 -2.49 10.13 -16.51
CA ASP A 61 -2.59 9.05 -17.48
C ASP A 61 -2.83 7.74 -16.72
N PHE A 62 -4.09 7.34 -16.58
CA PHE A 62 -4.45 6.08 -15.92
C PHE A 62 -4.22 4.84 -16.81
N ASN A 63 -3.86 5.04 -18.09
CA ASN A 63 -3.80 3.98 -19.11
C ASN A 63 -2.37 3.72 -19.65
N LYS A 64 -1.44 4.68 -19.60
CA LYS A 64 0.00 4.47 -19.89
C LYS A 64 0.85 4.16 -18.66
N VAL A 65 0.19 3.79 -17.57
CA VAL A 65 0.79 3.55 -16.25
C VAL A 65 0.71 2.07 -15.93
#